data_AF-A0A5D3D001-F1
#
_entry.id   AF-A0A5D3D001-F1
#
_cell.length_a   1.000
_cell.length_b   1.000
_cell.length_c   1.000
_cell.angle_alpha   90.00
_cell.angle_beta   90.00
_cell.angle_gamma   90.00
#
_symmetry.space_group_name_H-M   'P 1'
#
loop_
_entity.id
_entity.type
_entity.pdbx_description
1 polymer ?
#
loop_
_entity_poly.entity_id
_entity_poly.type
_entity_poly.pdbx_seq_one_letter_code
_entity_poly.pdbx_strand_id
1 'polypeptide(L)'
;MKLKGKMEEMDGTSERNNAIVDRSKYKKLEMPMFLGENPESWVYRAEHFFEINSLLETEKVKVAMISLGQDEVDWYRWSQNRRKIESWEDLKAEVIGQHPQTLEECMKEAQLVNDRNLALKLAKAELGIGTEE
;
A
#
# COMPACT_ATOMS: atom_id res chain seq x y z
N MET A 1 -11.16 -67.09 14.42
CA MET A 1 -10.89 -65.94 13.54
C MET A 1 -9.72 -65.16 14.14
N LYS A 2 -8.62 -64.99 13.39
CA LYS A 2 -7.41 -64.28 13.84
C LYS A 2 -7.39 -62.91 13.17
N LEU A 3 -7.51 -61.84 13.96
CA LEU A 3 -7.31 -60.46 13.50
C LEU A 3 -5.82 -60.13 13.61
N LYS A 4 -5.16 -59.93 12.47
CA LYS A 4 -3.78 -59.49 12.34
C LYS A 4 -3.82 -57.99 12.03
N GLY A 5 -3.75 -57.14 13.05
CA GLY A 5 -3.47 -55.71 12.88
C GLY A 5 -1.98 -55.53 12.68
N LYS A 6 -1.56 -55.07 11.49
CA LYS A 6 -0.18 -54.74 11.15
C LYS A 6 0.01 -53.23 11.39
N MET A 7 1.02 -52.89 12.19
CA MET A 7 1.48 -51.53 12.48
C MET A 7 2.85 -51.38 11.80
N GLU A 8 2.97 -50.49 10.82
CA GLU A 8 4.21 -49.97 10.20
C GLU A 8 3.82 -48.57 9.69
N GLU A 9 4.16 -47.48 10.37
CA GLU A 9 5.45 -46.78 10.46
C GLU A 9 5.48 -45.53 9.58
N MET A 10 6.02 -44.50 10.20
CA MET A 10 6.19 -43.13 9.78
C MET A 10 7.36 -43.02 8.80
N ASP A 11 7.22 -42.24 7.74
CA ASP A 11 8.16 -41.21 7.28
C ASP A 11 7.96 -40.92 5.79
N GLY A 12 7.76 -39.64 5.50
CA GLY A 12 7.67 -39.05 4.17
C GLY A 12 8.09 -37.59 4.27
N THR A 13 9.18 -37.33 4.99
CA THR A 13 9.83 -36.02 5.02
C THR A 13 10.64 -35.79 3.75
N SER A 14 9.98 -35.28 2.72
CA SER A 14 10.62 -34.60 1.58
C SER A 14 9.52 -33.70 1.00
N GLU A 15 9.43 -32.41 1.33
CA GLU A 15 10.18 -31.34 0.66
C GLU A 15 10.16 -30.05 1.53
N ARG A 16 10.79 -30.08 2.71
CA ARG A 16 10.97 -28.85 3.55
C ARG A 16 12.34 -28.19 3.38
N ASN A 17 13.05 -28.52 2.29
CA ASN A 17 14.49 -28.28 2.16
C ASN A 17 14.88 -27.18 1.15
N ASN A 18 14.03 -26.18 0.87
CA ASN A 18 14.45 -25.04 0.03
C ASN A 18 13.95 -23.63 0.43
N ALA A 19 13.30 -23.45 1.59
CA ALA A 19 12.71 -22.14 1.96
C ALA A 19 13.28 -21.50 3.25
N ILE A 20 14.30 -22.10 3.85
CA ILE A 20 15.17 -21.40 4.80
C ILE A 20 16.31 -20.76 4.00
N VAL A 21 15.96 -19.97 2.98
CA VAL A 21 16.85 -18.85 2.64
C VAL A 21 16.92 -18.07 3.93
N ASP A 22 18.07 -18.07 4.57
CA ASP A 22 18.33 -17.50 5.89
C ASP A 22 17.62 -16.15 6.08
N ARG A 23 16.35 -16.18 6.51
CA ARG A 23 15.50 -14.98 6.66
C ARG A 23 16.10 -14.06 7.73
N SER A 24 17.02 -14.60 8.53
CA SER A 24 17.79 -13.89 9.54
C SER A 24 18.55 -12.69 8.98
N LYS A 25 19.01 -12.71 7.71
CA LYS A 25 19.69 -11.54 7.11
C LYS A 25 18.75 -10.35 6.85
N TYR A 26 17.44 -10.59 6.73
CA TYR A 26 16.42 -9.55 6.53
C TYR A 26 15.64 -9.21 7.80
N LYS A 27 15.88 -9.90 8.93
CA LYS A 27 15.27 -9.57 10.24
C LYS A 27 15.59 -8.17 10.76
N LYS A 28 16.54 -7.46 10.14
CA LYS A 28 16.88 -6.06 10.43
C LYS A 28 16.26 -5.06 9.46
N LEU A 29 15.46 -5.48 8.49
CA LEU A 29 14.79 -4.55 7.60
C LEU A 29 13.68 -3.85 8.39
N GLU A 30 13.77 -2.53 8.49
CA GLU A 30 12.71 -1.70 9.06
C GLU A 30 11.75 -1.27 7.95
N MET A 31 10.46 -1.20 8.29
CA MET A 31 9.44 -0.69 7.39
C MET A 31 9.67 0.82 7.15
N PRO A 32 9.63 1.32 5.91
CA PRO A 32 9.77 2.75 5.64
C PRO A 32 8.61 3.54 6.23
N MET A 33 8.93 4.64 6.91
CA MET A 33 7.93 5.60 7.39
C MET A 33 7.32 6.40 6.23
N PHE A 34 6.00 6.57 6.23
CA PHE A 34 5.29 7.49 5.35
C PHE A 34 5.11 8.84 6.03
N LEU A 35 5.62 9.90 5.42
CA LEU A 35 5.54 11.28 5.93
C LEU A 35 4.78 12.19 4.97
N GLY A 36 3.79 11.64 4.25
CA GLY A 36 3.01 12.38 3.26
C GLY A 36 3.72 12.62 1.93
N GLU A 37 4.98 12.23 1.80
CA GLU A 37 5.78 12.36 0.59
C GLU A 37 5.81 11.07 -0.24
N ASN A 38 5.63 11.23 -1.55
CA ASN A 38 5.72 10.19 -2.58
C ASN A 38 5.00 8.90 -2.22
N PRO A 39 3.65 8.93 -2.15
CA PRO A 39 2.83 7.79 -1.77
C PRO A 39 3.07 6.60 -2.68
N GLU A 40 3.30 6.81 -3.98
CA GLU A 40 3.63 5.70 -4.90
C GLU A 40 4.95 5.04 -4.55
N SER A 41 6.00 5.81 -4.26
CA SER A 41 7.29 5.26 -3.85
C SER A 41 7.20 4.54 -2.50
N TRP A 42 6.43 5.09 -1.55
CA TRP A 42 6.21 4.45 -0.26
C TRP A 42 5.44 3.13 -0.42
N VAL A 43 4.35 3.13 -1.19
CA VAL A 43 3.56 1.93 -1.52
C VAL A 43 4.45 0.86 -2.15
N TYR A 44 5.26 1.22 -3.14
CA TYR A 44 6.19 0.29 -3.78
C TYR A 44 7.15 -0.34 -2.77
N ARG A 45 7.78 0.46 -1.90
CA ARG A 45 8.70 -0.05 -0.88
C ARG A 45 7.98 -0.92 0.17
N ALA A 46 6.75 -0.56 0.54
CA ALA A 46 5.90 -1.32 1.45
C ALA A 46 5.58 -2.72 0.89
N GLU A 47 5.22 -2.81 -0.39
CA GLU A 47 4.94 -4.09 -1.06
C GLU A 47 6.16 -5.02 -1.05
N HIS A 48 7.33 -4.51 -1.41
CA HIS A 48 8.60 -5.25 -1.31
C HIS A 48 8.91 -5.67 0.13
N PHE A 49 8.64 -4.80 1.11
CA PHE A 49 8.80 -5.15 2.52
C PHE A 49 7.88 -6.32 2.93
N PHE A 50 6.62 -6.30 2.50
CA PHE A 50 5.67 -7.36 2.80
C PHE A 50 6.07 -8.70 2.16
N GLU A 51 6.57 -8.68 0.93
CA GLU A 51 7.07 -9.88 0.24
C GLU A 51 8.27 -10.48 0.95
N ILE A 52 9.27 -9.66 1.29
CA ILE A 52 10.49 -10.09 1.99
C ILE A 52 10.15 -10.72 3.35
N ASN A 53 9.18 -10.14 4.07
CA ASN A 53 8.74 -10.63 5.38
C ASN A 53 7.64 -11.70 5.30
N SER A 54 7.14 -12.01 4.10
CA SER A 54 6.02 -12.93 3.86
C SER A 54 4.78 -12.60 4.72
N LEU A 55 4.43 -11.30 4.80
CA LEU A 55 3.28 -10.86 5.59
C LEU A 55 1.95 -11.32 4.98
N LEU A 56 1.03 -11.73 5.86
CA LEU A 56 -0.33 -12.05 5.46
C LEU A 56 -1.12 -10.77 5.15
N GLU A 57 -2.14 -10.89 4.29
CA GLU A 57 -3.00 -9.76 3.91
C GLU A 57 -3.63 -9.06 5.13
N THR A 58 -3.99 -9.84 6.15
CA THR A 58 -4.55 -9.34 7.43
C THR A 58 -3.55 -8.60 8.32
N GLU A 59 -2.25 -8.69 8.02
CA GLU A 59 -1.16 -8.06 8.75
C GLU A 59 -0.67 -6.78 8.05
N LYS A 60 -0.71 -6.75 6.72
CA LYS A 60 -0.21 -5.63 5.89
C LYS A 60 -0.76 -4.27 6.35
N VAL A 61 -2.08 -4.16 6.51
CA VAL A 61 -2.72 -2.89 6.93
C VAL A 61 -2.26 -2.47 8.32
N LYS A 62 -2.04 -3.41 9.24
CA LYS A 62 -1.58 -3.10 10.61
C LYS A 62 -0.15 -2.60 10.60
N VAL A 63 0.73 -3.26 9.83
CA VAL A 63 2.13 -2.85 9.67
C VAL A 63 2.24 -1.51 8.94
N ALA A 64 1.44 -1.31 7.89
CA ALA A 64 1.36 -0.05 7.19
C ALA A 64 0.90 1.10 8.11
N MET A 65 -0.12 0.88 8.92
CA MET A 65 -0.65 1.87 9.87
C MET A 65 0.40 2.34 10.87
N ILE A 66 1.19 1.43 11.45
CA ILE A 66 2.25 1.80 12.40
C ILE A 66 3.44 2.49 11.73
N SER A 67 3.55 2.37 10.40
CA SER A 67 4.56 3.06 9.60
C SER A 67 4.09 4.40 9.03
N LEU A 68 2.90 4.86 9.41
CA LEU A 68 2.44 6.22 9.10
C LEU A 68 3.06 7.21 10.10
N GLY A 69 3.49 8.36 9.60
CA GLY A 69 3.94 9.48 10.41
C GLY A 69 2.81 10.03 11.28
N GLN A 70 3.20 10.87 12.23
CA GLN A 70 2.29 11.31 13.29
C GLN A 70 1.11 12.12 12.75
N ASP A 71 1.36 12.96 11.73
CA ASP A 71 0.34 13.79 11.10
C ASP A 71 -0.57 12.96 10.17
N GLU A 72 -0.02 11.89 9.59
CA GLU A 72 -0.72 10.97 8.67
C GLU A 72 -1.65 10.01 9.42
N VAL A 73 -1.35 9.68 10.68
CA VAL A 73 -2.21 8.83 11.53
C VAL A 73 -3.56 9.49 11.79
N ASP A 74 -3.59 10.81 12.02
CA ASP A 74 -4.84 11.54 12.26
C ASP A 74 -5.71 11.58 11.01
N TRP A 75 -5.11 11.74 9.83
CA TRP A 75 -5.80 11.57 8.55
C TRP A 75 -6.37 10.15 8.42
N TYR A 76 -5.56 9.12 8.66
CA TYR A 76 -5.99 7.73 8.53
C TYR A 76 -7.20 7.43 9.42
N ARG A 77 -7.19 7.92 10.67
CA ARG A 77 -8.34 7.79 11.59
C ARG A 77 -9.60 8.45 11.03
N TRP A 78 -9.47 9.62 10.42
CA TRP A 78 -10.59 10.31 9.79
C TRP A 78 -11.09 9.58 8.53
N SER A 79 -10.20 9.07 7.69
CA SER A 79 -10.56 8.29 6.49
C SER A 79 -11.29 7.00 6.88
N GLN A 80 -10.76 6.25 7.85
CA GLN A 80 -11.39 5.03 8.39
C GLN A 80 -12.82 5.25 8.88
N ASN A 81 -13.12 6.41 9.46
CA ASN A 81 -14.45 6.73 9.94
C ASN A 81 -15.44 7.03 8.80
N ARG A 82 -14.95 7.37 7.60
CA ARG A 82 -15.78 7.66 6.42
C ARG A 82 -15.86 6.47 5.45
N ARG A 83 -14.79 5.69 5.33
CA ARG A 83 -14.71 4.50 4.49
C ARG A 83 -13.91 3.43 5.25
N LYS A 84 -14.49 2.24 5.41
CA LYS A 84 -13.77 1.13 6.03
C LYS A 84 -12.61 0.72 5.13
N ILE A 85 -11.38 0.89 5.61
CA ILE A 85 -10.19 0.37 4.95
C ILE A 85 -9.94 -1.02 5.55
N GLU A 86 -10.33 -2.06 4.81
CA GLU A 86 -10.25 -3.45 5.27
C GLU A 86 -9.13 -4.23 4.57
N SER A 87 -8.61 -3.72 3.45
CA SER A 87 -7.54 -4.32 2.66
C SER A 87 -6.35 -3.39 2.41
N TRP A 88 -5.22 -3.95 2.00
CA TRP A 88 -4.08 -3.17 1.54
C TRP A 88 -4.43 -2.31 0.32
N GLU A 89 -5.25 -2.83 -0.59
CA GLU A 89 -5.69 -2.10 -1.79
C GLU A 89 -6.53 -0.86 -1.43
N ASP A 90 -7.41 -0.96 -0.45
CA ASP A 90 -8.17 0.19 0.05
C ASP A 90 -7.23 1.26 0.59
N LEU A 91 -6.20 0.84 1.35
CA LEU A 91 -5.23 1.75 1.94
C LEU A 91 -4.38 2.45 0.86
N LYS A 92 -3.93 1.72 -0.17
CA LYS A 92 -3.20 2.31 -1.30
C LYS A 92 -4.02 3.37 -2.00
N ALA A 93 -5.28 3.07 -2.30
CA ALA A 93 -6.17 4.01 -2.98
C ALA A 93 -6.39 5.28 -2.14
N GLU A 94 -6.55 5.16 -0.82
CA GLU A 94 -6.66 6.30 0.08
C GLU A 94 -5.36 7.11 0.15
N VAL A 95 -4.22 6.47 0.35
CA VAL A 95 -2.91 7.14 0.51
C VAL A 95 -2.53 7.88 -0.78
N ILE A 96 -2.75 7.27 -1.94
CA ILE A 96 -2.47 7.90 -3.24
C ILE A 96 -3.48 9.01 -3.52
N GLY A 97 -4.77 8.80 -3.24
CA GLY A 97 -5.81 9.80 -3.49
C GLY A 97 -5.73 11.04 -2.59
N GLN A 98 -5.25 10.89 -1.35
CA GLN A 98 -5.08 12.00 -0.41
C GLN A 98 -3.82 12.83 -0.69
N HIS A 99 -2.77 12.20 -1.21
CA HIS A 99 -1.47 12.83 -1.44
C HIS A 99 -1.14 12.89 -2.95
N PRO A 100 -1.86 13.68 -3.75
CA PRO A 100 -1.55 13.84 -5.16
C PRO A 100 -0.13 14.37 -5.32
N GLN A 101 0.66 13.64 -6.11
CA GLN A 101 2.12 13.73 -6.09
C GLN A 101 2.75 13.67 -7.47
N THR A 102 1.98 13.96 -8.53
CA THR A 102 2.71 14.37 -9.73
C THR A 102 3.24 15.79 -9.48
N LEU A 103 4.55 15.99 -9.65
CA LEU A 103 5.14 17.32 -9.79
C LEU A 103 4.34 18.13 -10.82
N GLU A 104 3.79 17.44 -11.83
CA GLU A 104 2.84 17.97 -12.80
C GLU A 104 1.56 18.52 -12.13
N GLU A 105 0.87 17.80 -11.26
CA GLU A 105 -0.30 18.30 -10.53
C GLU A 105 0.04 19.46 -9.60
N CYS A 106 1.15 19.37 -8.87
CA CYS A 106 1.58 20.44 -7.96
C CYS A 106 1.99 21.71 -8.75
N MET A 107 2.68 21.55 -9.88
CA MET A 107 3.02 22.64 -10.80
C MET A 107 1.78 23.18 -11.52
N LYS A 108 0.85 22.31 -11.90
CA LYS A 108 -0.42 22.68 -12.53
C LYS A 108 -1.24 23.48 -11.54
N GLU A 109 -1.44 23.02 -10.30
CA GLU A 109 -2.11 23.79 -9.24
C GLU A 109 -1.44 25.14 -8.98
N ALA A 110 -0.11 25.19 -8.84
CA ALA A 110 0.61 26.46 -8.67
C ALA A 110 0.47 27.40 -9.88
N GLN A 111 0.40 26.85 -11.11
CA GLN A 111 0.11 27.63 -12.31
C GLN A 111 -1.35 28.07 -12.38
N LEU A 112 -2.31 27.27 -11.91
CA LEU A 112 -3.73 27.65 -11.85
C LEU A 112 -3.98 28.77 -10.83
N VAL A 113 -3.29 28.76 -9.69
CA VAL A 113 -3.36 29.82 -8.68
C VAL A 113 -2.81 31.14 -9.23
N ASN A 114 -1.79 31.08 -10.08
CA ASN A 114 -1.17 32.25 -10.70
C ASN A 114 -1.88 32.71 -12.00
N ASP A 115 -2.55 31.82 -12.72
CA ASP A 115 -3.24 32.12 -13.99
C ASP A 115 -4.70 31.65 -13.98
N ARG A 116 -5.59 32.62 -13.72
CA ARG A 116 -7.05 32.46 -13.70
C ARG A 116 -7.61 31.96 -15.04
N ASN A 117 -6.97 32.28 -16.18
CA ASN A 117 -7.45 31.87 -17.50
C ASN A 117 -7.12 30.40 -17.78
N LEU A 118 -5.96 29.93 -17.32
CA LEU A 118 -5.61 28.51 -17.39
C LEU A 118 -6.56 27.68 -16.50
N ALA A 119 -6.89 28.17 -15.31
CA ALA A 119 -7.84 27.54 -14.40
C ALA A 119 -9.25 27.41 -15.02
N LEU A 120 -9.72 28.49 -15.65
CA LEU A 120 -11.00 28.49 -16.36
C LEU A 120 -11.03 27.53 -17.56
N LYS A 121 -9.93 27.39 -18.31
CA LYS A 121 -9.86 26.47 -19.46
C LYS A 121 -9.86 25.00 -19.03
N LEU A 122 -9.11 24.67 -17.98
CA LEU A 122 -9.08 23.31 -17.44
C LEU A 122 -10.40 22.91 -16.80
N ALA A 123 -11.03 23.79 -16.02
CA ALA A 123 -12.36 23.54 -15.46
C ALA A 123 -13.42 23.31 -16.55
N LYS A 124 -13.34 24.05 -17.67
CA LYS A 124 -14.23 23.85 -18.82
C LYS A 124 -13.98 22.50 -19.50
N ALA A 125 -12.72 22.07 -19.63
CA ALA A 125 -12.37 20.78 -20.22
C ALA A 125 -12.84 19.60 -19.35
N GLU A 126 -12.69 19.67 -18.03
CA GLU A 126 -13.15 18.63 -17.09
C GLU A 126 -14.68 18.54 -17.00
N LEU A 127 -15.36 19.67 -17.14
CA LEU A 127 -16.83 19.72 -17.20
C LEU A 127 -17.39 19.38 -18.60
N GLY A 128 -16.52 19.03 -19.57
CA GLY A 128 -16.93 18.69 -20.94
C GLY A 128 -17.62 19.84 -21.68
N ILE A 129 -17.42 21.08 -21.25
CA ILE A 129 -18.05 22.26 -21.83
C ILE A 129 -17.20 22.66 -23.03
N GLY A 130 -17.57 22.17 -24.21
CA GLY A 130 -16.91 22.49 -25.47
C GLY A 130 -16.79 24.00 -25.66
N THR A 131 -15.57 24.48 -25.89
CA THR A 131 -15.34 25.85 -26.34
C THR A 131 -15.71 25.91 -27.81
N GLU A 132 -16.95 26.30 -28.11
CA GLU A 132 -17.32 26.75 -29.45
C GLU A 132 -16.58 28.07 -29.71
N GLU A 133 -15.72 28.09 -30.73
CA GLU A 133 -15.08 29.29 -31.30
C GLU A 133 -16.05 30.05 -32.21
#